data_AF-A0AAD9JFW3-F1
#
_entry.id   AF-A0AAD9JFW3-F1
#
_cell.length_a   1.000
_cell.length_b   1.000
_cell.length_c   1.000
_cell.angle_alpha   90.00
_cell.angle_beta   90.00
_cell.angle_gamma   90.00
#
_symmetry.space_group_name_H-M   'P 1'
#
loop_
_entity.id
_entity.type
_entity.pdbx_description
1 polymer ?
#
loop_
_entity_poly.entity_id
_entity_poly.type
_entity_poly.pdbx_seq_one_letter_code
_entity_poly.pdbx_strand_id
1 'polypeptide(L)'
;MVAMKIRDMKDNKSPGVDGIPPKLLLEIVEQISIPLATVFNLSLEEGIVPLEWKEANIIPLFKKGSRNKSENNRPVSLTSVICKLLERLIKDHLVDFLVKNKLINPSQHGFFKARSCLTNMLCFLEDVTKWVDEGSPVDIIYLDFKKAFDKVPHQRLLLKLKALGLGNGMINWIEKWLIDRRQRVVVDGEVSNWKSVLSGVPQGSVLGPILF
;
A
#
# COMPACT_ATOMS: atom_id res chain seq x y z
N MET A 1 9.65 19.06 1.14
CA MET A 1 9.09 17.73 1.44
C MET A 1 9.22 16.76 0.26
N VAL A 2 8.74 17.12 -0.94
CA VAL A 2 8.83 16.26 -2.15
C VAL A 2 10.28 15.87 -2.49
N ALA A 3 11.20 16.84 -2.58
CA ALA A 3 12.61 16.59 -2.84
C ALA A 3 13.25 15.57 -1.88
N MET A 4 12.97 15.67 -0.58
CA MET A 4 13.47 14.73 0.43
C MET A 4 12.94 13.31 0.16
N LYS A 5 11.64 13.18 -0.15
CA LYS A 5 11.05 11.87 -0.46
C LYS A 5 11.57 11.25 -1.76
N ILE A 6 11.96 12.08 -2.73
CA ILE A 6 12.65 11.63 -3.94
C ILE A 6 14.04 11.10 -3.58
N ARG A 7 14.83 11.84 -2.78
CA ARG A 7 16.17 11.42 -2.35
C ARG A 7 16.16 10.12 -1.53
N ASP A 8 15.07 9.83 -0.82
CA ASP A 8 14.87 8.55 -0.09
C ASP A 8 14.45 7.37 -1.00
N MET A 9 14.31 7.56 -2.32
CA MET A 9 13.98 6.48 -3.24
C MET A 9 15.16 5.55 -3.50
N LYS A 10 14.84 4.27 -3.74
CA LYS A 10 15.81 3.33 -4.32
C LYS A 10 15.80 3.51 -5.84
N ASP A 11 16.97 3.73 -6.41
CA ASP A 11 17.18 3.95 -7.85
C ASP A 11 16.83 2.73 -8.72
N ASN A 12 17.02 1.52 -8.17
CA ASN A 12 16.90 0.24 -8.87
C ASN A 12 15.49 -0.37 -8.87
N LYS A 13 14.42 0.44 -8.83
CA LYS A 13 13.04 -0.06 -8.90
C LYS A 13 12.46 0.07 -10.30
N SER A 14 11.66 -0.92 -10.68
CA SER A 14 10.95 -0.94 -11.96
C SER A 14 9.92 0.19 -12.04
N PRO A 15 9.75 0.81 -13.22
CA PRO A 15 8.75 1.84 -13.45
C PRO A 15 7.33 1.25 -13.48
N GLY A 16 6.35 2.15 -13.43
CA GLY A 16 4.95 1.81 -13.70
C GLY A 16 4.66 1.74 -15.20
N VAL A 17 3.39 1.92 -15.56
CA VAL A 17 2.92 1.97 -16.95
C VAL A 17 3.45 3.21 -17.69
N ASP A 18 3.69 4.28 -16.96
CA ASP A 18 4.25 5.56 -17.44
C ASP A 18 5.73 5.46 -17.89
N GLY A 19 6.41 4.36 -17.60
CA GLY A 19 7.80 4.15 -17.98
C GLY A 19 8.81 5.03 -17.24
N ILE A 20 8.39 5.77 -16.20
CA ILE A 20 9.24 6.70 -15.45
C ILE A 20 9.95 5.94 -14.32
N PRO A 21 11.28 5.71 -14.41
CA PRO A 21 12.01 5.03 -13.35
C PRO A 21 12.33 6.00 -12.20
N PRO A 22 12.53 5.51 -10.96
CA PRO A 22 12.95 6.36 -9.84
C PRO A 22 14.31 7.02 -10.08
N LYS A 23 15.22 6.34 -10.80
CA LYS A 23 16.54 6.88 -11.15
C LYS A 23 16.44 8.22 -11.87
N LEU A 24 15.48 8.37 -12.80
CA LEU A 24 15.26 9.64 -13.49
C LEU A 24 14.90 10.73 -12.49
N LEU A 25 13.93 10.49 -11.59
CA LEU A 25 13.50 11.47 -10.59
C LEU A 25 14.64 11.89 -9.66
N LEU A 26 15.54 10.97 -9.31
CA LEU A 26 16.73 11.25 -8.51
C LEU A 26 17.70 12.19 -9.23
N GLU A 27 17.92 11.98 -10.53
CA GLU A 27 18.83 12.80 -11.35
C GLU A 27 18.30 14.22 -11.57
N ILE A 28 16.98 14.40 -11.68
CA ILE A 28 16.35 15.71 -11.93
C ILE A 28 15.65 16.30 -10.68
N VAL A 29 16.04 15.86 -9.48
CA VAL A 29 15.32 16.17 -8.24
C VAL A 29 15.16 17.68 -7.99
N GLU A 30 16.18 18.48 -8.29
CA GLU A 30 16.13 19.93 -8.05
C GLU A 30 15.09 20.62 -8.96
N GLN A 31 14.95 20.14 -10.19
CA GLN A 31 14.04 20.71 -11.19
C GLN A 31 12.61 20.20 -11.03
N ILE A 32 12.43 18.91 -10.74
CA ILE A 32 11.11 18.26 -10.77
C ILE A 32 10.32 18.41 -9.46
N SER A 33 11.01 18.70 -8.34
CA SER A 33 10.38 18.71 -7.02
C SER A 33 9.30 19.78 -6.87
N ILE A 34 9.51 20.97 -7.42
CA ILE A 34 8.54 22.07 -7.33
C ILE A 34 7.31 21.78 -8.21
N PRO A 35 7.43 21.43 -9.51
CA PRO A 35 6.29 21.03 -10.33
C PRO A 35 5.49 19.87 -9.73
N LEU A 36 6.15 18.84 -9.22
CA LEU A 36 5.46 17.72 -8.58
C LEU A 36 4.72 18.14 -7.32
N ALA A 37 5.28 19.03 -6.50
CA ALA A 37 4.59 19.55 -5.34
C ALA A 37 3.30 20.29 -5.74
N THR A 38 3.33 21.11 -6.80
CA THR A 38 2.15 21.78 -7.33
C THR A 38 1.09 20.78 -7.80
N VAL A 39 1.48 19.79 -8.59
CA VAL A 39 0.57 18.73 -9.07
C VAL A 39 -0.04 17.93 -7.91
N PHE A 40 0.75 17.61 -6.89
CA PHE A 40 0.28 16.89 -5.71
C PHE A 40 -0.73 17.71 -4.90
N ASN A 41 -0.46 19.00 -4.69
CA ASN A 41 -1.38 19.87 -3.98
C ASN A 41 -2.70 20.01 -4.74
N LEU A 42 -2.66 20.28 -6.05
CA LEU A 42 -3.85 20.34 -6.90
C LEU A 42 -4.65 19.03 -6.86
N SER A 43 -3.96 17.89 -6.99
CA SER A 43 -4.59 16.57 -6.90
C SER A 43 -5.31 16.37 -5.56
N LEU A 44 -4.70 16.76 -4.44
CA LEU A 44 -5.27 16.64 -3.10
C LEU A 44 -6.43 17.63 -2.86
N GLU A 45 -6.31 18.87 -3.34
CA GLU A 45 -7.30 19.93 -3.18
C GLU A 45 -8.57 19.65 -4.00
N GLU A 46 -8.40 19.28 -5.26
CA GLU A 46 -9.52 18.96 -6.16
C GLU A 46 -10.04 17.52 -5.97
N GLY A 47 -9.25 16.68 -5.30
CA GLY A 47 -9.55 15.25 -5.16
C GLY A 47 -9.42 14.46 -6.46
N ILE A 48 -8.65 14.96 -7.44
CA ILE A 48 -8.49 14.33 -8.75
C ILE A 48 -7.23 13.47 -8.77
N VAL A 49 -7.37 12.21 -9.21
CA VAL A 49 -6.25 11.29 -9.41
C VAL A 49 -6.05 11.04 -10.90
N PRO A 50 -4.90 11.43 -11.49
CA PRO A 50 -4.56 11.16 -12.89
C PRO A 50 -4.79 9.71 -13.28
N LEU A 51 -5.26 9.49 -14.52
CA LEU A 51 -5.59 8.14 -14.99
C LEU A 51 -4.36 7.23 -14.98
N GLU A 52 -3.20 7.76 -15.39
CA GLU A 52 -1.91 7.07 -15.45
C GLU A 52 -1.48 6.51 -14.08
N TRP A 53 -1.93 7.14 -12.98
CA TRP A 53 -1.66 6.69 -11.61
C TRP A 53 -2.57 5.54 -11.17
N LYS A 54 -3.69 5.36 -11.87
CA LYS A 54 -4.69 4.31 -11.64
C LYS A 54 -4.44 3.04 -12.46
N GLU A 55 -3.38 3.04 -13.26
CA GLU A 55 -2.97 1.91 -14.10
C GLU A 55 -1.86 1.09 -13.44
N ALA A 56 -1.88 -0.23 -13.68
CA ALA A 56 -0.84 -1.12 -13.18
C ALA A 56 -0.47 -2.22 -14.18
N ASN A 57 0.84 -2.46 -14.30
CA ASN A 57 1.36 -3.70 -14.87
C ASN A 57 1.46 -4.75 -13.74
N ILE A 58 0.81 -5.90 -13.93
CA ILE A 58 0.86 -7.02 -13.00
C ILE A 58 1.99 -7.96 -13.43
N ILE A 59 3.00 -8.06 -12.57
CA ILE A 59 4.09 -9.01 -12.74
C ILE A 59 3.81 -10.25 -11.87
N PRO A 60 3.60 -11.43 -12.47
CA PRO A 60 3.43 -12.66 -11.70
C PRO A 60 4.79 -13.11 -11.14
N LEU A 61 4.96 -13.02 -9.82
CA LEU A 61 6.15 -13.54 -9.15
C LEU A 61 5.88 -14.94 -8.64
N PHE A 62 6.68 -15.91 -9.07
CA PHE A 62 6.54 -17.29 -8.60
C PHE A 62 6.75 -17.40 -7.09
N LYS A 63 5.79 -18.02 -6.38
CA LYS A 63 5.83 -18.21 -4.92
C LYS A 63 6.25 -19.62 -4.53
N LYS A 64 5.52 -20.65 -4.97
CA LYS A 64 5.79 -22.08 -4.66
C LYS A 64 4.97 -23.04 -5.53
N GLY A 65 5.35 -24.31 -5.64
CA GLY A 65 4.56 -25.34 -6.32
C GLY A 65 4.83 -25.43 -7.83
N SER A 66 3.81 -25.79 -8.62
CA SER A 66 3.95 -25.89 -10.08
C SER A 66 3.86 -24.52 -10.76
N ARG A 67 4.77 -24.23 -11.70
CA ARG A 67 4.79 -22.97 -12.47
C ARG A 67 3.60 -22.81 -13.43
N ASN A 68 2.91 -23.90 -13.76
CA ASN A 68 1.79 -23.90 -14.71
C ASN A 68 0.46 -23.46 -14.07
N LYS A 69 0.42 -23.22 -12.75
CA LYS A 69 -0.78 -22.75 -12.05
C LYS A 69 -0.61 -21.28 -11.66
N SER A 70 -1.50 -20.41 -12.13
CA SER A 70 -1.47 -18.97 -11.81
C SER A 70 -1.59 -18.68 -10.31
N GLU A 71 -2.28 -19.54 -9.56
CA GLU A 71 -2.46 -19.47 -8.11
C GLU A 71 -1.15 -19.56 -7.32
N ASN A 72 -0.13 -20.15 -7.93
CA ASN A 72 1.21 -20.30 -7.36
C ASN A 72 2.06 -19.04 -7.54
N ASN A 73 1.55 -18.03 -8.23
CA ASN A 73 2.19 -16.73 -8.40
C ASN A 73 1.57 -15.70 -7.45
N ARG A 74 2.42 -14.80 -6.96
CA ARG A 74 2.03 -13.58 -6.27
C ARG A 74 1.99 -12.44 -7.30
N PRO A 75 0.82 -11.85 -7.58
CA PRO A 75 0.75 -10.69 -8.47
C PRO A 75 1.36 -9.48 -7.76
N VAL A 76 2.29 -8.78 -8.42
CA VAL A 76 2.81 -7.49 -7.96
C VAL A 76 2.39 -6.41 -8.95
N SER A 77 1.73 -5.37 -8.43
CA SER A 77 1.31 -4.20 -9.18
C SER A 77 2.44 -3.19 -9.27
N LEU A 78 2.99 -3.02 -10.47
CA LEU A 78 3.85 -1.90 -10.83
C LEU A 78 2.98 -0.70 -11.19
N THR A 79 2.75 0.17 -10.21
CA THR A 79 2.08 1.47 -10.37
C THR A 79 3.09 2.60 -10.55
N SER A 80 2.62 3.75 -11.06
CA SER A 80 3.43 4.95 -11.27
C SER A 80 4.30 5.30 -10.07
N VAL A 81 5.58 5.58 -10.32
CA VAL A 81 6.53 6.01 -9.28
C VAL A 81 6.14 7.37 -8.71
N ILE A 82 5.59 8.25 -9.55
CA ILE A 82 5.08 9.57 -9.14
C ILE A 82 3.86 9.39 -8.23
N CYS A 83 2.93 8.50 -8.57
CA CYS A 83 1.80 8.19 -7.68
C CYS A 83 2.30 7.67 -6.31
N LYS A 84 3.24 6.71 -6.32
CA LYS A 84 3.83 6.18 -5.07
C LYS A 84 4.50 7.25 -4.23
N LEU A 85 5.03 8.30 -4.84
CA LEU A 85 5.61 9.44 -4.12
C LEU A 85 4.54 10.21 -3.34
N LEU A 86 3.41 10.54 -3.98
CA LEU A 86 2.28 11.16 -3.30
C LEU A 86 1.69 10.23 -2.23
N GLU A 87 1.53 8.95 -2.53
CA GLU A 87 1.08 7.95 -1.57
C GLU A 87 1.97 7.91 -0.31
N ARG A 88 3.30 8.07 -0.43
CA ARG A 88 4.20 8.16 0.74
C ARG A 88 3.89 9.37 1.61
N LEU A 89 3.63 10.53 1.00
CA LEU A 89 3.27 11.75 1.71
C LEU A 89 1.95 11.57 2.48
N ILE A 90 0.94 11.02 1.80
CA ILE A 90 -0.36 10.73 2.41
C ILE A 90 -0.21 9.69 3.53
N LYS A 91 0.59 8.64 3.31
CA LYS A 91 0.82 7.59 4.31
C LYS A 91 1.42 8.16 5.58
N ASP A 92 2.41 9.05 5.47
CA ASP A 92 3.04 9.65 6.65
C ASP A 92 2.02 10.47 7.45
N HIS A 93 1.21 11.29 6.77
CA HIS A 93 0.13 12.04 7.41
C HIS A 93 -0.91 11.11 8.07
N LEU A 94 -1.31 10.05 7.38
CA LEU A 94 -2.29 9.08 7.88
C LEU A 94 -1.78 8.33 9.11
N VAL A 95 -0.54 7.85 9.08
CA VAL A 95 0.06 7.15 10.22
C VAL A 95 0.19 8.09 11.40
N ASP A 96 0.63 9.33 11.18
CA ASP A 96 0.71 10.34 12.25
C ASP A 96 -0.66 10.62 12.87
N PHE A 97 -1.72 10.74 12.05
CA PHE A 97 -3.09 10.91 12.52
C PHE A 97 -3.54 9.71 13.37
N LEU A 98 -3.32 8.48 12.89
CA LEU A 98 -3.72 7.26 13.59
C LEU A 98 -3.00 7.10 14.94
N VAL A 99 -1.70 7.39 14.99
CA VAL A 99 -0.89 7.30 16.21
C VAL A 99 -1.27 8.38 17.22
N LYS A 100 -1.36 9.65 16.79
CA LYS A 100 -1.71 10.78 17.67
C LYS A 100 -3.07 10.60 18.34
N ASN A 101 -4.04 10.04 17.61
CA ASN A 101 -5.39 9.81 18.11
C ASN A 101 -5.60 8.42 18.73
N LYS A 102 -4.53 7.61 18.88
CA LYS A 102 -4.59 6.25 19.47
C LYS A 102 -5.63 5.33 18.78
N LEU A 103 -5.77 5.45 17.46
CA LEU A 103 -6.78 4.76 16.66
C LEU A 103 -6.35 3.36 16.19
N ILE A 104 -5.17 2.90 16.62
CA ILE A 104 -4.61 1.61 16.23
C ILE A 104 -4.31 0.80 17.47
N ASN A 105 -4.70 -0.47 17.45
CA ASN A 105 -4.45 -1.39 18.54
C ASN A 105 -2.92 -1.50 18.80
N PRO A 106 -2.46 -1.41 20.06
CA PRO A 106 -1.06 -1.65 20.41
C PRO A 106 -0.50 -2.98 19.89
N SER A 107 -1.33 -4.03 19.78
CA SER A 107 -0.94 -5.34 19.24
C SER A 107 -0.82 -5.41 17.72
N GLN A 108 -1.07 -4.31 16.99
CA GLN A 108 -0.87 -4.25 15.54
C GLN A 108 0.62 -4.06 15.21
N HIS A 109 1.33 -5.11 14.83
CA HIS A 109 2.76 -5.00 14.48
C HIS A 109 3.01 -4.78 12.99
N GLY A 110 2.12 -5.28 12.12
CA GLY A 110 2.28 -5.17 10.67
C GLY A 110 2.23 -3.71 10.20
N PHE A 111 3.22 -3.31 9.39
CA PHE A 111 3.31 -2.02 8.70
C PHE A 111 3.44 -0.77 9.58
N PHE A 112 3.71 -0.92 10.88
CA PHE A 112 4.00 0.19 11.80
C PHE A 112 5.50 0.34 12.08
N LYS A 113 5.96 1.59 12.18
CA LYS A 113 7.36 1.90 12.50
C LYS A 113 7.72 1.33 13.89
N ALA A 114 8.96 0.85 14.03
CA ALA A 114 9.50 0.27 15.26
C ALA A 114 8.76 -0.99 15.78
N ARG A 115 7.93 -1.62 14.95
CA ARG A 115 7.33 -2.93 15.23
C ARG A 115 7.80 -3.95 14.18
N SER A 116 8.00 -5.19 14.60
CA SER A 116 8.49 -6.27 13.73
C SER A 116 7.83 -7.61 14.11
N CYS A 117 8.06 -8.64 13.30
CA CYS A 117 7.64 -10.00 13.65
C CYS A 117 8.30 -10.47 14.96
N LEU A 118 9.54 -10.05 15.23
CA LEU A 118 10.23 -10.38 16.47
C LEU A 118 9.54 -9.74 17.67
N THR A 119 9.24 -8.45 17.61
CA THR A 119 8.54 -7.80 18.74
C THR A 119 7.15 -8.40 18.94
N ASN A 120 6.47 -8.83 17.87
CA ASN A 120 5.17 -9.49 17.99
C ASN A 120 5.28 -10.84 18.69
N MET A 121 6.27 -11.64 18.29
CA MET A 121 6.56 -12.94 18.90
C MET A 121 6.92 -12.78 20.38
N LEU A 122 7.73 -11.78 20.74
CA LEU A 122 8.11 -11.54 22.13
C LEU A 122 6.90 -11.18 22.99
N CYS A 123 6.04 -10.25 22.56
CA CYS A 123 4.81 -9.93 23.29
C CYS A 123 3.88 -11.14 23.43
N PHE A 124 3.74 -11.92 22.36
CA PHE A 124 2.94 -13.14 22.37
C PHE A 124 3.50 -14.19 23.35
N LEU A 125 4.82 -14.42 23.34
CA LEU A 125 5.45 -15.39 24.23
C LEU A 125 5.34 -14.96 25.69
N GLU A 126 5.53 -13.68 26.01
CA GLU A 126 5.36 -13.15 27.36
C GLU A 126 3.96 -13.44 27.92
N ASP A 127 2.92 -13.18 27.11
CA ASP A 127 1.54 -13.48 27.48
C ASP A 127 1.35 -15.00 27.67
N VAL A 128 1.82 -15.83 26.74
CA VAL A 128 1.65 -17.29 26.86
C VAL A 128 2.39 -17.86 28.07
N THR A 129 3.64 -17.47 28.31
CA THR A 129 4.45 -17.99 29.43
C THR A 129 3.83 -17.63 30.76
N LYS A 130 3.32 -16.41 30.91
CA LYS A 130 2.63 -15.98 32.13
C LYS A 130 1.45 -16.89 32.47
N TRP A 131 0.61 -17.20 31.50
CA TRP A 131 -0.58 -18.03 31.73
C TRP A 131 -0.20 -19.47 32.06
N VAL A 132 0.84 -19.99 31.42
CA VAL A 132 1.39 -21.32 31.70
C VAL A 132 1.97 -21.38 33.12
N ASP A 133 2.71 -20.37 33.57
CA ASP A 133 3.28 -20.31 34.91
C ASP A 133 2.20 -20.22 36.00
N GLU A 134 1.05 -19.61 35.70
CA GLU A 134 -0.13 -19.57 36.56
C GLU A 134 -0.93 -20.90 36.56
N GLY A 135 -0.49 -21.90 35.79
CA GLY A 135 -1.17 -23.19 35.64
C GLY A 135 -2.45 -23.14 34.81
N SER A 136 -2.67 -22.04 34.07
CA SER A 136 -3.84 -21.87 33.21
C SER A 136 -3.64 -22.57 31.86
N PRO A 137 -4.64 -23.31 31.35
CA PRO A 137 -4.58 -23.85 30.00
C PRO A 137 -4.60 -22.72 28.97
N VAL A 138 -3.85 -22.88 27.88
CA VAL A 138 -3.74 -21.90 26.80
C VAL A 138 -4.07 -22.56 25.45
N ASP A 139 -5.11 -22.05 24.79
CA ASP A 139 -5.47 -22.41 23.42
C ASP A 139 -5.18 -21.25 22.46
N ILE A 140 -4.57 -21.54 21.31
CA ILE A 140 -4.15 -20.52 20.34
C ILE A 140 -4.87 -20.73 19.01
N ILE A 141 -5.52 -19.67 18.51
CA ILE A 141 -6.22 -19.67 17.22
C ILE A 141 -5.47 -18.78 16.23
N TYR A 142 -4.93 -19.39 15.17
CA TYR A 142 -4.33 -18.66 14.05
C TYR A 142 -5.35 -18.43 12.93
N LEU A 143 -5.43 -17.19 12.45
CA LEU A 143 -6.32 -16.77 11.36
C LEU A 143 -5.48 -16.22 10.20
N ASP A 144 -5.84 -16.60 8.98
CA ASP A 144 -5.22 -16.06 7.75
C ASP A 144 -6.29 -15.68 6.71
N PHE A 145 -6.06 -14.58 6.01
CA PHE A 145 -6.97 -14.06 4.99
C PHE A 145 -6.51 -14.49 3.59
N LYS A 146 -7.35 -15.27 2.90
CA LYS A 146 -7.12 -15.62 1.49
C LYS A 146 -7.26 -14.37 0.60
N LYS A 147 -6.16 -13.98 -0.06
CA LYS A 147 -6.09 -12.84 -1.00
C LYS A 147 -6.53 -11.52 -0.34
N ALA A 148 -5.96 -11.24 0.84
CA ALA A 148 -6.30 -10.10 1.69
C ALA A 148 -6.39 -8.77 0.93
N PHE A 149 -5.34 -8.40 0.19
CA PHE A 149 -5.27 -7.14 -0.55
C PHE A 149 -6.26 -7.09 -1.73
N ASP A 150 -6.50 -8.19 -2.42
CA ASP A 150 -7.39 -8.23 -3.60
C ASP A 150 -8.88 -8.10 -3.24
N LYS A 151 -9.24 -8.37 -1.98
CA LYS A 151 -10.63 -8.52 -1.53
C LYS A 151 -11.15 -7.39 -0.67
N VAL A 152 -10.37 -6.33 -0.42
CA VAL A 152 -10.81 -5.19 0.39
C VAL A 152 -12.02 -4.52 -0.29
N PRO A 153 -13.20 -4.50 0.34
CA PRO A 153 -14.38 -3.84 -0.23
C PRO A 153 -14.28 -2.32 -0.05
N HIS A 154 -14.20 -1.59 -1.17
CA HIS A 154 -13.95 -0.13 -1.17
C HIS A 154 -14.94 0.65 -0.32
N GLN A 155 -16.24 0.42 -0.47
CA GLN A 155 -17.27 1.14 0.31
C GLN A 155 -17.11 0.93 1.82
N ARG A 156 -16.82 -0.29 2.29
CA ARG A 156 -16.61 -0.54 3.72
C ARG A 156 -15.33 0.09 4.22
N LEU A 157 -14.27 0.10 3.40
CA LEU A 157 -13.03 0.80 3.72
C LEU A 157 -13.30 2.30 3.92
N LEU A 158 -14.00 2.95 2.99
CA LEU A 158 -14.32 4.37 3.08
C LEU A 158 -15.18 4.69 4.31
N LEU A 159 -16.17 3.85 4.63
CA LEU A 159 -16.96 3.99 5.86
C LEU A 159 -16.10 3.86 7.12
N LYS A 160 -15.15 2.93 7.14
CA LYS A 160 -14.20 2.77 8.26
C LYS A 160 -13.32 4.01 8.40
N LEU A 161 -12.78 4.55 7.31
CA LEU A 161 -11.98 5.78 7.33
C LEU A 161 -12.78 6.98 7.86
N LYS A 162 -14.06 7.09 7.47
CA LYS A 162 -14.97 8.11 7.99
C LYS A 162 -15.23 7.94 9.49
N ALA A 163 -15.47 6.70 9.94
CA ALA A 163 -15.68 6.39 11.35
C ALA A 163 -14.44 6.65 12.22
N LEU A 164 -13.24 6.54 11.65
CA LEU A 164 -11.97 6.91 12.29
C LEU A 164 -11.77 8.44 12.38
N GLY A 165 -12.64 9.24 11.79
CA GLY A 165 -12.57 10.70 11.84
C GLY A 165 -11.61 11.34 10.83
N LEU A 166 -11.25 10.64 9.74
CA LEU A 166 -10.49 11.26 8.66
C LEU A 166 -11.29 12.38 7.98
N GLY A 167 -10.61 13.45 7.57
CA GLY A 167 -11.22 14.55 6.85
C GLY A 167 -11.78 14.13 5.48
N ASN A 168 -12.91 14.72 5.10
CA ASN A 168 -13.62 14.40 3.85
C ASN A 168 -12.73 14.52 2.60
N GLY A 169 -11.82 15.51 2.54
CA GLY A 169 -10.90 15.66 1.41
C GLY A 169 -9.97 14.46 1.22
N MET A 170 -9.40 13.94 2.31
CA MET A 170 -8.54 12.75 2.26
C MET A 170 -9.32 11.49 1.88
N ILE A 171 -10.54 11.34 2.42
CA ILE A 171 -11.42 10.21 2.07
C ILE A 171 -11.80 10.27 0.59
N ASN A 172 -12.19 11.44 0.08
CA ASN A 172 -12.51 11.63 -1.33
C ASN A 172 -11.31 11.31 -2.23
N TRP A 173 -10.11 11.77 -1.88
CA TRP A 173 -8.92 11.43 -2.66
C TRP A 173 -8.64 9.91 -2.66
N ILE A 174 -8.76 9.24 -1.50
CA ILE A 174 -8.58 7.78 -1.39
C ILE A 174 -9.64 7.04 -2.22
N GLU A 175 -10.89 7.49 -2.20
CA GLU A 175 -11.96 6.95 -3.05
C GLU A 175 -11.59 7.07 -4.53
N LYS A 176 -11.18 8.26 -4.99
CA LYS A 176 -10.77 8.49 -6.38
C LYS A 176 -9.52 7.72 -6.78
N TRP A 177 -8.65 7.41 -5.82
CA TRP A 177 -7.49 6.53 -6.02
C TRP A 177 -7.88 5.04 -6.14
N LEU A 178 -8.97 4.61 -5.50
CA LEU A 178 -9.46 3.22 -5.53
C LEU A 178 -10.32 2.88 -6.76
N ILE A 179 -11.14 3.83 -7.22
CA ILE A 179 -12.08 3.62 -8.34
C ILE A 179 -11.42 3.80 -9.71
N ASP A 180 -12.06 3.28 -10.77
CA ASP A 180 -11.63 3.39 -12.17
C ASP A 180 -10.18 2.95 -12.42
N ARG A 181 -9.70 2.01 -11.61
CA ARG A 181 -8.38 1.42 -11.78
C ARG A 181 -8.44 0.34 -12.85
N ARG A 182 -7.38 0.25 -13.64
CA ARG A 182 -7.19 -0.83 -14.62
C ARG A 182 -5.83 -1.49 -14.46
N GLN A 183 -5.79 -2.77 -14.78
CA GLN A 183 -4.57 -3.57 -14.71
C GLN A 183 -4.44 -4.46 -15.94
N ARG A 184 -3.21 -4.82 -16.29
CA ARG A 184 -2.90 -5.83 -17.30
C ARG A 184 -1.73 -6.69 -16.83
N VAL A 185 -1.66 -7.93 -17.29
CA VAL A 185 -0.56 -8.83 -16.96
C VAL A 185 0.57 -8.65 -17.96
N VAL A 186 1.81 -8.65 -17.47
CA VAL A 186 3.01 -8.60 -18.32
C VAL A 186 3.87 -9.84 -18.06
N VAL A 187 4.18 -10.60 -19.11
CA VAL A 187 5.02 -11.80 -19.06
C VAL A 187 5.96 -11.76 -20.26
N ASP A 188 7.27 -11.83 -20.00
CA ASP A 188 8.31 -11.89 -21.04
C ASP A 188 8.19 -10.80 -22.13
N GLY A 189 7.75 -9.59 -21.74
CA GLY A 189 7.56 -8.44 -22.62
C GLY A 189 6.18 -8.35 -23.27
N GLU A 190 5.41 -9.43 -23.27
CA GLU A 190 4.05 -9.47 -23.79
C GLU A 190 3.04 -8.94 -22.78
N VAL A 191 1.99 -8.27 -23.29
CA VAL A 191 0.97 -7.63 -22.46
C VAL A 191 -0.41 -8.19 -22.73
N SER A 192 -1.18 -8.44 -21.67
CA SER A 192 -2.59 -8.79 -21.81
C SER A 192 -3.46 -7.57 -22.12
N ASN A 193 -4.71 -7.82 -22.48
CA ASN A 193 -5.75 -6.79 -22.47
C ASN A 193 -5.92 -6.18 -21.08
N TRP A 194 -6.34 -4.92 -21.04
CA TRP A 194 -6.71 -4.22 -19.82
C TRP A 194 -7.95 -4.83 -19.18
N LYS A 195 -7.96 -4.86 -17.84
CA LYS A 195 -9.11 -5.26 -17.02
C LYS A 195 -9.31 -4.25 -15.89
N SER A 196 -10.56 -3.88 -15.65
CA SER A 196 -10.93 -3.04 -14.52
C SER A 196 -10.73 -3.76 -13.19
N VAL A 197 -10.31 -3.02 -12.17
CA VAL A 197 -10.15 -3.50 -10.79
C VAL A 197 -11.37 -3.06 -10.00
N LEU A 198 -12.18 -4.03 -9.59
CA LEU A 198 -13.47 -3.77 -8.94
C LEU A 198 -13.41 -3.82 -7.40
N SER A 199 -12.33 -4.37 -6.85
CA SER A 199 -12.13 -4.52 -5.41
C SER A 199 -10.65 -4.56 -5.06
N GLY A 200 -10.37 -4.38 -3.78
CA GLY A 200 -9.02 -4.51 -3.24
C GLY A 200 -8.21 -3.22 -3.28
N VAL A 201 -7.02 -3.31 -2.71
CA VAL A 201 -5.99 -2.29 -2.75
C VAL A 201 -4.80 -2.84 -3.56
N PRO A 202 -4.12 -2.02 -4.38
CA PRO A 202 -3.08 -2.56 -5.27
C PRO A 202 -1.90 -3.16 -4.50
N GLN A 203 -1.57 -4.41 -4.79
CA GLN A 203 -0.49 -5.12 -4.11
C GLN A 203 0.87 -4.66 -4.64
N GLY A 204 1.48 -3.69 -3.96
CA GLY A 204 2.71 -3.02 -4.41
C GLY A 204 2.63 -1.50 -4.37
N SER A 205 1.44 -0.97 -4.04
CA SER A 205 1.26 0.43 -3.66
C SER A 205 1.81 0.70 -2.26
N VAL A 206 1.93 1.98 -1.93
CA VAL A 206 2.43 2.44 -0.63
C VAL A 206 1.29 2.57 0.38
N LEU A 207 0.09 2.98 -0.07
CA LEU A 207 -1.09 3.09 0.79
C LEU A 207 -1.77 1.75 1.06
N GLY A 208 -1.65 0.77 0.16
CA GLY A 208 -2.34 -0.51 0.29
C GLY A 208 -2.20 -1.18 1.67
N PRO A 209 -0.99 -1.27 2.25
CA PRO A 209 -0.80 -1.85 3.58
C PRO A 209 -1.49 -1.16 4.75
N ILE A 210 -1.62 0.17 4.73
CA ILE A 210 -2.26 0.92 5.83
C ILE A 210 -3.79 1.00 5.65
N LEU A 211 -4.26 0.84 4.41
CA LEU A 211 -5.69 0.80 4.06
C LEU A 211 -6.31 -0.60 4.21
N PHE A 212 -5.50 -1.64 4.39
CA PHE A 212 -5.96 -2.97 4.77
C PHE A 212 -6.18 -3.03 6.28
#